data_AF-A0A315XGU3-F1
#
_entry.id   AF-A0A315XGU3-F1
#
_cell.length_a   1.000
_cell.length_b   1.000
_cell.length_c   1.000
_cell.angle_alpha   90.00
_cell.angle_beta   90.00
_cell.angle_gamma   90.00
#
_symmetry.space_group_name_H-M   'P 1'
#
loop_
_entity.id
_entity.type
_entity.pdbx_description
1 polymer ?
#
loop_
_entity_poly.entity_id
_entity_poly.type
_entity_poly.pdbx_seq_one_letter_code
_entity_poly.pdbx_strand_id
1 'polypeptide(L)'
;MEQSTRHGQARVGALAKMLTGSPDASVDQLSALVCGILDAAGIPADRRVEVLGGALVTEAVRPHWGATPSPEAAHEALRASDPELADAVEALSLLLLGRAETRETARAVISAFEDMLRGRR
;
A
#
# COMPACT_ATOMS: atom_id res chain seq x y z
N MET A 1 24.32 -1.80 -11.39
CA MET A 1 22.95 -1.83 -10.81
C MET A 1 22.70 -3.06 -9.92
N GLU A 2 23.43 -4.17 -10.06
CA GLU A 2 23.23 -5.39 -9.26
C GLU A 2 23.75 -5.34 -7.80
N GLN A 3 24.69 -4.45 -7.48
CA GLN A 3 25.24 -4.34 -6.12
C GLN A 3 24.26 -3.70 -5.13
N SER A 4 23.42 -2.74 -5.56
CA SER A 4 22.43 -2.10 -4.67
C SER A 4 21.30 -3.04 -4.26
N THR A 5 20.86 -3.92 -5.16
CA THR A 5 19.81 -4.92 -4.89
C THR A 5 20.27 -5.99 -3.90
N ARG A 6 21.53 -6.46 -3.99
CA ARG A 6 22.11 -7.40 -3.00
C ARG A 6 22.25 -6.77 -1.61
N HIS A 7 22.66 -5.50 -1.52
CA HIS A 7 22.77 -4.80 -0.23
C HIS A 7 21.40 -4.55 0.41
N GLY A 8 20.37 -4.24 -0.39
CA GLY A 8 18.99 -4.10 0.08
C GLY A 8 18.42 -5.40 0.64
N GLN A 9 18.55 -6.51 -0.10
CA GLN A 9 18.06 -7.82 0.33
C GLN A 9 18.75 -8.34 1.60
N ALA A 10 20.07 -8.13 1.74
CA ALA A 10 20.81 -8.51 2.93
C ALA A 10 20.36 -7.73 4.18
N ARG A 11 20.08 -6.42 4.04
CA ARG A 11 19.57 -5.57 5.14
C ARG A 11 18.14 -5.94 5.55
N VAL A 12 17.27 -6.23 4.59
CA VAL A 12 15.90 -6.69 4.86
C VAL A 12 15.91 -8.02 5.61
N GLY A 13 16.74 -8.98 5.17
CA GLY A 13 16.87 -10.27 5.85
C GLY A 13 17.41 -10.18 7.29
N ALA A 14 18.30 -9.23 7.56
CA ALA A 14 18.81 -8.98 8.91
C ALA A 14 17.75 -8.30 9.81
N LEU A 15 17.04 -7.29 9.30
CA LEU A 15 15.98 -6.59 10.03
C LEU A 15 14.78 -7.50 10.31
N ALA A 16 14.37 -8.33 9.35
CA ALA A 16 13.28 -9.30 9.52
C ALA A 16 13.60 -10.33 10.62
N LYS A 17 14.84 -10.83 10.68
CA LYS A 17 15.30 -11.77 11.71
C LYS A 17 15.35 -11.14 13.12
N MET A 18 15.70 -9.86 13.22
CA MET A 18 15.68 -9.14 14.51
C MET A 18 14.25 -8.98 15.05
N LEU A 19 13.27 -8.78 14.16
CA LEU A 19 11.89 -8.49 14.54
C LEU A 19 11.06 -9.75 14.83
N THR A 20 11.36 -10.87 14.18
CA THR A 20 10.74 -12.17 14.50
C THR A 20 11.07 -12.70 15.90
N GLY A 21 12.03 -12.08 16.61
CA GLY A 21 12.47 -12.48 17.95
C GLY A 21 12.17 -11.49 19.08
N SER A 22 11.61 -10.31 18.80
CA SER A 22 11.44 -9.26 19.81
C SER A 22 10.05 -8.63 19.74
N PRO A 23 9.13 -8.94 20.67
CA PRO A 23 7.82 -8.27 20.75
C PRO A 23 7.94 -6.76 21.07
N ASP A 24 9.10 -6.30 21.53
CA ASP A 24 9.39 -4.91 21.91
C ASP A 24 10.05 -4.08 20.80
N ALA A 25 9.80 -4.43 19.54
CA ALA A 25 10.31 -3.63 18.42
C ALA A 25 9.81 -2.19 18.49
N SER A 26 10.73 -1.22 18.49
CA SER A 26 10.32 0.18 18.47
C SER A 26 9.66 0.55 17.14
N VAL A 27 8.81 1.58 17.15
CA VAL A 27 8.18 2.12 15.93
C VAL A 27 9.23 2.52 14.89
N ASP A 28 10.38 3.04 15.33
CA ASP A 28 11.49 3.40 14.45
C ASP A 28 12.11 2.17 13.78
N GLN A 29 12.27 1.06 14.50
CA GLN A 29 12.79 -0.19 13.95
C GLN A 29 11.82 -0.81 12.94
N LEU A 30 10.52 -0.79 13.24
CA LEU A 30 9.48 -1.23 12.31
C LEU A 30 9.43 -0.35 11.07
N SER A 31 9.50 0.97 11.23
CA SER A 31 9.54 1.92 10.12
C SER A 31 10.76 1.71 9.23
N ALA A 32 11.94 1.51 9.82
CA ALA A 32 13.16 1.23 9.09
C ALA A 32 13.09 -0.10 8.32
N LEU A 33 12.49 -1.15 8.90
CA LEU A 33 12.24 -2.41 8.20
C LEU A 33 11.33 -2.19 6.99
N VAL A 34 10.17 -1.57 7.19
CA VAL A 34 9.17 -1.37 6.12
C VAL A 34 9.77 -0.55 4.99
N CYS A 35 10.48 0.55 5.30
CA CYS A 35 11.20 1.33 4.31
C CYS A 35 12.23 0.48 3.55
N GLY A 36 13.02 -0.33 4.26
CA GLY A 36 14.00 -1.23 3.63
C GLY A 36 13.38 -2.26 2.70
N ILE A 37 12.22 -2.84 3.07
CA ILE A 37 11.47 -3.77 2.22
C ILE A 37 10.99 -3.07 0.96
N LEU A 38 10.41 -1.88 1.09
CA LEU A 38 9.89 -1.10 -0.04
C LEU A 38 11.01 -0.63 -0.98
N ASP A 39 12.16 -0.25 -0.43
CA ASP A 39 13.37 0.06 -1.20
C ASP A 39 13.85 -1.17 -1.98
N ALA A 40 13.94 -2.33 -1.33
CA ALA A 40 14.39 -3.57 -1.96
C ALA A 40 13.42 -4.09 -3.04
N ALA A 41 12.12 -3.82 -2.87
CA ALA A 41 11.08 -4.11 -3.86
C ALA A 41 11.04 -3.10 -5.02
N GLY A 42 11.87 -2.05 -4.98
CA GLY A 42 11.91 -1.02 -6.01
C GLY A 42 10.66 -0.14 -6.05
N ILE A 43 9.89 -0.07 -4.95
CA ILE A 43 8.66 0.73 -4.89
C ILE A 43 9.03 2.21 -4.71
N PRO A 44 8.69 3.07 -5.68
CA PRO A 44 9.01 4.48 -5.60
C PRO A 44 8.16 5.15 -4.51
N ALA A 45 8.69 6.23 -3.91
CA ALA A 45 8.11 6.85 -2.73
C ALA A 45 6.64 7.30 -2.91
N ASP A 46 6.30 7.79 -4.09
CA ASP A 46 4.94 8.22 -4.47
C ASP A 46 3.92 7.07 -4.47
N ARG A 47 4.38 5.83 -4.69
CA ARG A 47 3.57 4.60 -4.71
C ARG A 47 3.49 3.89 -3.37
N ARG A 48 4.33 4.23 -2.39
CA ARG A 48 4.36 3.52 -1.10
C ARG A 48 3.04 3.63 -0.34
N VAL A 49 2.40 4.79 -0.38
CA VAL A 49 1.08 5.00 0.23
C VAL A 49 0.03 4.08 -0.39
N GLU A 50 0.08 3.86 -1.71
CA GLU A 50 -0.86 2.97 -2.40
C GLU A 50 -0.66 1.51 -1.99
N VAL A 51 0.61 1.07 -1.93
CA VAL A 51 0.96 -0.30 -1.56
C VAL A 51 0.65 -0.58 -0.09
N LEU A 52 1.14 0.28 0.82
CA LEU A 52 0.94 0.10 2.26
C LEU A 52 -0.51 0.33 2.67
N GLY A 53 -1.15 1.38 2.15
CA GLY A 53 -2.55 1.68 2.42
C GLY A 53 -3.47 0.58 1.91
N GLY A 54 -3.25 0.11 0.68
CA GLY A 54 -4.04 -0.99 0.11
C GLY A 54 -3.87 -2.30 0.89
N ALA A 55 -2.64 -2.61 1.32
CA ALA A 55 -2.37 -3.75 2.19
C ALA A 55 -3.11 -3.63 3.53
N LEU A 56 -3.01 -2.47 4.19
CA LEU A 56 -3.68 -2.23 5.48
C LEU A 56 -5.20 -2.38 5.36
N VAL A 57 -5.83 -1.75 4.36
CA VAL A 57 -7.28 -1.88 4.11
C VAL A 57 -7.67 -3.35 3.89
N THR A 58 -6.89 -4.06 3.07
CA THR A 58 -7.16 -5.48 2.77
C THR A 58 -7.04 -6.35 4.01
N GLU A 59 -5.98 -6.17 4.81
CA GLU A 59 -5.74 -6.94 6.03
C GLU A 59 -6.76 -6.65 7.12
N ALA A 60 -7.16 -5.38 7.29
CA ALA A 60 -8.15 -4.97 8.28
C ALA A 60 -9.52 -5.59 8.01
N VAL A 61 -9.93 -5.65 6.74
CA VAL A 61 -11.25 -6.18 6.35
C VAL A 61 -11.25 -7.71 6.19
N ARG A 62 -10.08 -8.34 5.94
CA ARG A 62 -9.95 -9.79 5.67
C ARG A 62 -10.67 -10.69 6.68
N PRO A 63 -10.60 -10.49 8.00
CA PRO A 63 -11.27 -11.36 8.97
C PRO A 63 -12.79 -11.42 8.77
N HIS A 64 -13.38 -10.35 8.23
CA HIS A 64 -14.82 -10.22 8.07
C HIS A 64 -15.30 -10.74 6.70
N TRP A 65 -14.41 -10.79 5.70
CA TRP A 65 -14.75 -11.14 4.32
C TRP A 65 -15.36 -12.54 4.14
N GLY A 66 -14.89 -13.53 4.91
CA GLY A 66 -15.39 -14.91 4.83
C GLY A 66 -16.76 -15.12 5.49
N ALA A 67 -17.20 -14.17 6.32
CA ALA A 67 -18.44 -14.26 7.09
C ALA A 67 -19.57 -13.39 6.52
N THR A 68 -19.29 -12.54 5.54
CA THR A 68 -20.22 -11.53 5.05
C THR A 68 -20.44 -11.63 3.53
N PRO A 69 -21.65 -11.33 3.04
CA PRO A 69 -21.98 -11.48 1.62
C PRO A 69 -21.50 -10.32 0.73
N SER A 70 -21.06 -9.20 1.29
CA SER A 70 -20.62 -8.02 0.53
C SER A 70 -19.50 -7.24 1.23
N PRO A 71 -18.76 -6.37 0.48
CA PRO A 71 -17.75 -5.50 1.05
C PRO A 71 -18.29 -4.52 2.11
N GLU A 72 -19.50 -3.99 1.90
CA GLU A 72 -20.17 -3.09 2.85
C GLU A 72 -20.46 -3.83 4.16
N ALA A 73 -20.96 -5.07 4.05
CA ALA A 73 -21.21 -5.91 5.23
C ALA A 73 -19.91 -6.26 5.98
N ALA A 74 -18.80 -6.46 5.27
CA ALA A 74 -17.49 -6.68 5.89
C ALA A 74 -16.98 -5.43 6.62
N HIS A 75 -17.20 -4.24 6.06
CA HIS A 75 -16.86 -2.96 6.68
C HIS A 75 -17.71 -2.65 7.90
N GLU A 76 -19.03 -2.90 7.84
CA GLU A 76 -19.92 -2.78 9.01
C GLU A 76 -19.52 -3.76 10.12
N ALA A 77 -19.14 -4.99 9.77
CA ALA A 77 -18.63 -5.96 10.74
C ALA A 77 -17.31 -5.50 11.37
N LEU A 78 -16.39 -4.90 10.59
CA LEU A 78 -15.18 -4.28 11.11
C LEU A 78 -15.55 -3.16 12.08
N ARG A 79 -16.42 -2.23 11.69
CA ARG A 79 -16.88 -1.10 12.50
C ARG A 79 -17.53 -1.53 13.82
N ALA A 80 -18.26 -2.63 13.83
CA ALA A 80 -18.84 -3.19 15.05
C ALA A 80 -17.77 -3.76 16.01
N SER A 81 -16.66 -4.27 15.48
CA SER A 81 -15.58 -4.88 16.27
C SER A 81 -14.47 -3.91 16.68
N ASP A 82 -14.15 -2.96 15.81
CA ASP A 82 -13.07 -1.97 15.95
C ASP A 82 -13.44 -0.69 15.16
N PRO A 83 -14.14 0.26 15.79
CA PRO A 83 -14.60 1.48 15.11
C PRO A 83 -13.44 2.42 14.73
N GLU A 84 -12.35 2.44 15.51
CA GLU A 84 -11.18 3.29 15.23
C GLU A 84 -10.46 2.79 13.97
N LEU A 85 -10.25 1.48 13.86
CA LEU A 85 -9.67 0.88 12.66
C LEU A 85 -10.59 1.06 11.45
N ALA A 86 -11.91 0.93 11.62
CA ALA A 86 -12.86 1.17 10.54
C ALA A 86 -12.79 2.60 10.00
N ASP A 87 -12.67 3.61 10.87
CA ASP A 87 -12.54 5.01 10.46
C ASP A 87 -11.20 5.26 9.74
N ALA A 88 -10.11 4.65 10.22
CA ALA A 88 -8.82 4.70 9.54
C ALA A 88 -8.88 4.04 8.14
N VAL A 89 -9.53 2.89 8.02
CA VAL A 89 -9.74 2.17 6.76
C VAL A 89 -10.58 3.01 5.78
N GLU A 90 -11.64 3.66 6.25
CA GLU A 90 -12.49 4.51 5.42
C GLU A 90 -11.72 5.73 4.88
N ALA A 91 -10.99 6.44 5.75
CA ALA A 91 -10.18 7.59 5.37
C ALA A 91 -9.09 7.21 4.35
N LEU A 92 -8.41 6.08 4.57
CA LEU A 92 -7.42 5.56 3.63
C LEU A 92 -8.04 5.14 2.30
N SER A 93 -9.19 4.46 2.33
CA SER A 93 -9.88 4.02 1.12
C SER A 93 -10.26 5.21 0.22
N LEU A 94 -10.77 6.30 0.81
CA LEU A 94 -11.08 7.53 0.08
C LEU A 94 -9.83 8.18 -0.54
N LEU A 95 -8.74 8.26 0.22
CA LEU A 95 -7.47 8.78 -0.27
C LEU A 95 -6.94 7.95 -1.45
N LEU A 96 -6.99 6.63 -1.34
CA LEU A 96 -6.53 5.69 -2.37
C LEU A 96 -7.39 5.78 -3.63
N LEU A 97 -8.70 5.92 -3.48
CA LEU A 97 -9.63 6.11 -4.59
C LEU A 97 -9.30 7.41 -5.36
N GLY A 98 -9.18 8.54 -4.65
CA GLY A 98 -8.85 9.82 -5.31
C GLY A 98 -7.51 9.79 -6.05
N ARG A 99 -6.51 9.06 -5.52
CA ARG A 99 -5.23 8.84 -6.20
C ARG A 99 -5.38 7.98 -7.45
N ALA A 100 -6.17 6.92 -7.39
CA ALA A 100 -6.45 6.06 -8.53
C ALA A 100 -7.15 6.83 -9.66
N GLU A 101 -8.19 7.61 -9.32
CA GLU A 101 -8.94 8.45 -10.26
C GLU A 101 -8.06 9.52 -10.92
N THR A 102 -7.24 10.21 -10.13
CA THR A 102 -6.28 11.21 -10.63
C THR A 102 -5.31 10.60 -11.63
N ARG A 103 -4.78 9.40 -11.33
CA ARG A 103 -3.87 8.69 -12.23
C ARG A 103 -4.56 8.28 -13.52
N GLU A 104 -5.80 7.80 -13.45
CA GLU A 104 -6.55 7.40 -14.63
C GLU A 104 -6.85 8.60 -15.53
N THR A 105 -7.21 9.74 -14.93
CA THR A 105 -7.39 11.00 -15.64
C THR A 105 -6.08 11.45 -16.32
N ALA A 106 -4.95 11.40 -15.61
CA ALA A 106 -3.65 11.75 -16.19
C ALA A 106 -3.29 10.85 -17.40
N ARG A 107 -3.57 9.54 -17.31
CA ARG A 107 -3.36 8.60 -18.43
C ARG A 107 -4.24 8.95 -19.63
N ALA A 108 -5.52 9.23 -19.41
CA ALA A 108 -6.43 9.61 -20.48
C ALA A 108 -5.98 10.89 -21.20
N VAL A 109 -5.51 11.88 -20.44
CA VAL A 109 -4.98 13.13 -20.99
C VAL A 109 -3.72 12.89 -21.83
N ILE A 110 -2.77 12.09 -21.33
CA ILE A 110 -1.54 11.75 -22.07
C ILE A 110 -1.89 11.03 -23.38
N SER A 111 -2.79 10.05 -23.33
CA SER A 111 -3.26 9.33 -24.53
C SER A 111 -3.84 10.28 -25.57
N ALA A 112 -4.68 11.23 -25.14
CA ALA A 112 -5.26 12.23 -26.04
C ALA A 112 -4.18 13.12 -26.71
N PHE A 113 -3.15 13.53 -25.97
CA PHE A 113 -2.01 14.26 -26.53
C PHE A 113 -1.22 13.43 -27.55
N GLU A 114 -0.97 12.15 -27.25
CA GLU A 114 -0.26 11.25 -28.15
C GLU A 114 -1.03 11.03 -29.46
N ASP A 115 -2.35 10.93 -29.40
CA ASP A 115 -3.20 10.79 -30.58
C ASP A 115 -3.22 12.08 -31.41
N MET A 116 -3.28 13.24 -30.77
CA MET A 116 -3.16 14.54 -31.44
C MET A 116 -1.81 14.75 -32.13
N LEU A 117 -0.72 14.22 -31.57
CA LEU A 117 0.62 14.29 -32.16
C LEU A 117 0.79 13.30 -33.32
N ARG A 118 0.19 12.10 -33.20
CA ARG A 118 0.20 11.10 -34.28
C ARG A 118 -0.65 11.50 -35.48
N GLY A 119 -1.81 12.12 -35.26
CA GLY A 119 -2.69 12.60 -36.34
C GLY A 119 -2.18 13.83 -37.10
N ARG A 120 -1.05 14.42 -36.70
CA ARG A 120 -0.39 15.56 -37.40
C ARG A 120 0.79 15.14 -38.28
N ARG A 121 1.05 13.85 -38.45
CA ARG A 121 2.01 13.29 -39.41
C ARG A 121 1.25 12.69 -40.58
#